data_AF-A0A1F6BUC0-F1
#
_entry.id   AF-A0A1F6BUC0-F1
#
_cell.length_a   1.000
_cell.length_b   1.000
_cell.length_c   1.000
_cell.angle_alpha   90.00
_cell.angle_beta   90.00
_cell.angle_gamma   90.00
#
_symmetry.space_group_name_H-M   'P 1'
#
loop_
_entity.id
_entity.type
_entity.pdbx_description
1 polymer ?
#
loop_
_entity_poly.entity_id
_entity_poly.type
_entity_poly.pdbx_seq_one_letter_code
_entity_poly.pdbx_strand_id
1 'polypeptide(L)'
;MSGKKITAFIIVLAGLGLAIFIATSGPSKTASSLSVLFGNREDPSLQFEASLPTTPGSRSSLSEAPTTDNYTDKLANSYLEELFIRNGDITGNTNLSLPTIQLSDESLRESIGDLEIPSFTRGDIRVTNDDSDAAQITYIEALDSLFQKYFSKFGKGKNDLKDALEAWFNEKDDRLLKELADGINPFVGELLALEVPETLSDYHLATLNLWQKKLVVYRAFLGMETDPLKTYLALQEIQNIALEDSNLQAALIKRYEELKS
;
A
#
# COMPACT_ATOMS: atom_id res chain seq x y z
N MET A 1 -15.27 -29.27 26.27
CA MET A 1 -14.01 -29.28 25.51
C MET A 1 -13.36 -27.91 25.59
N SER A 2 -12.12 -27.90 26.06
CA SER A 2 -11.09 -26.84 26.20
C SER A 2 -11.36 -25.43 25.63
N GLY A 3 -11.50 -24.45 26.53
CA GLY A 3 -11.53 -23.01 26.28
C GLY A 3 -10.19 -22.38 25.87
N LYS A 4 -9.27 -23.15 25.26
CA LYS A 4 -8.00 -22.64 24.69
C LYS A 4 -8.11 -22.21 23.23
N LYS A 5 -9.25 -22.43 22.56
CA LYS A 5 -9.47 -22.02 21.16
C LYS A 5 -10.13 -20.64 21.01
N ILE A 6 -10.62 -20.05 22.11
CA ILE A 6 -11.30 -18.74 22.10
C ILE A 6 -10.30 -17.58 22.16
N THR A 7 -9.06 -17.83 22.61
CA THR A 7 -8.06 -16.77 22.77
C THR A 7 -7.50 -16.23 21.45
N ALA A 8 -7.59 -17.00 20.35
CA ALA A 8 -7.21 -16.53 19.01
C ALA A 8 -8.24 -15.58 18.39
N PHE A 9 -9.52 -15.75 18.75
CA PHE A 9 -10.62 -14.89 18.27
C PHE A 9 -10.68 -13.52 18.97
N ILE A 10 -10.13 -13.42 20.19
CA ILE A 10 -10.00 -12.15 20.92
C ILE A 10 -8.91 -11.24 20.32
N ILE A 11 -7.96 -11.80 19.57
CA ILE A 11 -6.93 -11.04 18.85
C ILE A 11 -7.57 -10.25 17.67
N VAL A 12 -8.73 -10.70 17.18
CA VAL A 12 -9.53 -10.07 16.11
C VAL A 12 -10.38 -8.90 16.63
N LEU A 13 -10.71 -8.86 17.92
CA LEU A 13 -11.42 -7.74 18.55
C LEU A 13 -10.55 -6.49 18.76
N ALA A 14 -9.22 -6.61 18.73
CA ALA A 14 -8.31 -5.47 18.85
C ALA A 14 -8.33 -4.54 17.62
N GLY A 15 -8.70 -5.06 16.43
CA GLY A 15 -8.88 -4.25 15.23
C GLY A 15 -10.14 -3.35 15.28
N LEU A 16 -11.15 -3.76 16.04
CA LEU A 16 -12.44 -3.05 16.13
C LEU A 16 -12.35 -1.75 16.97
N GLY A 17 -11.42 -1.69 17.93
CA GLY A 17 -11.14 -0.45 18.67
C GLY A 17 -10.37 0.59 17.85
N LEU A 18 -9.61 0.14 16.84
CA LEU A 18 -8.70 0.98 16.05
C LEU A 18 -9.43 1.85 15.02
N ALA A 19 -10.43 1.29 14.33
CA ALA A 19 -11.22 2.02 13.34
C ALA A 19 -12.06 3.16 14.00
N ILE A 20 -12.56 2.92 15.22
CA ILE A 20 -13.29 3.93 15.99
C ILE A 20 -12.33 4.97 16.56
N PHE A 21 -11.15 4.60 17.05
CA PHE A 21 -10.17 5.58 17.52
C PHE A 21 -9.68 6.47 16.38
N ILE A 22 -9.33 5.95 15.20
CA ILE A 22 -8.90 6.77 14.05
C ILE A 22 -10.05 7.67 13.54
N ALA A 23 -11.31 7.21 13.59
CA ALA A 23 -12.48 8.02 13.22
C ALA A 23 -12.89 9.07 14.27
N THR A 24 -12.57 8.86 15.56
CA THR A 24 -12.96 9.76 16.67
C THR A 24 -11.83 10.62 17.20
N SER A 25 -10.57 10.23 16.98
CA SER A 25 -9.37 11.06 17.15
C SER A 25 -8.96 11.69 15.82
N GLY A 26 -9.96 12.16 15.07
CA GLY A 26 -9.71 13.02 13.92
C GLY A 26 -8.80 14.19 14.36
N PRO A 27 -7.85 14.62 13.51
CA PRO A 27 -7.09 15.82 13.78
C PRO A 27 -8.07 16.98 13.89
N SER A 28 -8.22 17.50 15.11
CA SER A 28 -8.77 18.82 15.31
C SER A 28 -7.89 19.79 14.52
N LYS A 29 -8.45 20.31 13.43
CA LYS A 29 -8.08 21.58 12.78
C LYS A 29 -6.57 21.81 12.61
N THR A 30 -5.96 21.15 11.63
CA THR A 30 -5.19 21.79 10.55
C THR A 30 -4.74 20.68 9.61
N ALA A 31 -5.20 20.71 8.36
CA ALA A 31 -4.44 20.09 7.29
C ALA A 31 -3.07 20.79 7.31
N SER A 32 -2.05 20.10 7.80
CA SER A 32 -0.68 20.57 7.65
C SER A 32 -0.38 20.50 6.16
N SER A 33 -0.53 21.63 5.49
CA SER A 33 0.01 21.84 4.15
C SER A 33 1.47 21.39 4.16
N LEU A 34 1.93 20.85 3.02
CA LEU A 34 3.29 20.38 2.75
C LEU A 34 4.34 21.52 2.77
N SER A 35 4.19 22.49 3.66
CA SER A 35 4.96 23.74 3.76
C SER A 35 6.01 23.72 4.89
N VAL A 36 6.20 22.60 5.59
CA VAL A 36 7.05 22.58 6.81
C VAL A 36 8.39 21.85 6.66
N LEU A 37 8.67 21.18 5.53
CA LEU A 37 9.97 20.50 5.32
C LEU A 37 10.99 21.28 4.46
N PHE A 38 10.63 22.47 3.95
CA PHE A 38 11.55 23.38 3.24
C PHE A 38 11.72 24.73 3.97
N GLY A 39 11.68 24.72 5.31
CA GLY A 39 11.93 25.90 6.13
C GLY A 39 13.41 26.18 6.34
N ASN A 40 13.89 27.30 5.77
CA ASN A 40 15.15 28.00 6.05
C ASN A 40 16.46 27.23 5.84
N ARG A 41 16.90 27.18 4.59
CA ARG A 41 18.33 27.23 4.27
C ARG A 41 18.56 28.38 3.27
N GLU A 42 18.88 29.55 3.80
CA GLU A 42 19.55 30.59 3.03
C GLU A 42 20.96 30.08 2.69
N ASP A 43 21.14 29.48 1.52
CA ASP A 43 22.47 29.25 0.97
C ASP A 43 22.43 29.39 -0.56
N PRO A 44 22.95 30.48 -1.14
CA PRO A 44 22.89 30.73 -2.57
C PRO A 44 24.11 30.12 -3.26
N SER A 45 24.04 28.85 -3.66
CA SER A 45 24.81 28.31 -4.81
C SER A 45 24.56 26.81 -5.04
N LEU A 46 23.43 26.46 -5.68
CA LEU A 46 23.27 25.16 -6.29
C LEU A 46 23.82 25.21 -7.73
N GLN A 47 25.13 24.98 -7.87
CA GLN A 47 25.71 24.61 -9.16
C GLN A 47 25.45 23.11 -9.38
N PHE A 48 24.53 22.79 -10.28
CA PHE A 48 24.28 21.42 -10.71
C PHE A 48 25.37 21.00 -11.71
N GLU A 49 26.44 20.38 -11.23
CA GLU A 49 27.33 19.59 -12.08
C GLU A 49 26.70 18.21 -12.33
N ALA A 50 26.07 18.06 -13.50
CA ALA A 50 25.64 16.77 -13.99
C ALA A 50 26.86 15.93 -14.40
N SER A 51 27.23 14.96 -13.58
CA SER A 51 28.16 13.89 -13.96
C SER A 51 27.38 12.57 -14.07
N LEU A 52 27.00 12.19 -15.28
CA LEU A 52 26.49 10.84 -15.59
C LEU A 52 27.69 9.90 -15.79
N PRO A 53 27.76 8.75 -15.10
CA PRO A 53 28.52 7.61 -15.57
C PRO A 53 27.58 6.58 -16.22
N THR A 54 27.65 6.49 -17.53
CA THR A 54 27.16 5.34 -18.31
C THR A 54 28.09 4.14 -18.12
N THR A 55 27.58 2.98 -17.71
CA THR A 55 28.08 1.67 -18.18
C THR A 55 26.98 0.58 -18.10
N PRO A 56 26.77 -0.23 -19.16
CA PRO A 56 25.75 -1.29 -19.21
C PRO A 56 26.29 -2.73 -19.04
N GLY A 57 25.45 -3.62 -18.50
CA GLY A 57 25.57 -5.11 -18.50
C GLY A 57 25.63 -5.72 -17.08
N SER A 58 25.01 -6.84 -16.71
CA SER A 58 24.34 -7.94 -17.42
C SER A 58 23.38 -8.71 -16.47
N ARG A 59 22.51 -9.54 -17.04
CA ARG A 59 21.21 -10.09 -16.55
C ARG A 59 21.28 -11.36 -15.66
N SER A 60 20.24 -11.52 -14.82
CA SER A 60 19.39 -12.71 -14.50
C SER A 60 19.01 -12.72 -13.01
N SER A 61 17.82 -13.05 -12.52
CA SER A 61 16.53 -13.46 -13.10
C SER A 61 15.57 -13.67 -11.92
N LEU A 62 14.53 -12.83 -11.79
CA LEU A 62 13.25 -13.03 -11.10
C LEU A 62 12.57 -11.68 -11.19
N SER A 63 11.35 -11.66 -11.72
CA SER A 63 10.64 -10.44 -12.11
C SER A 63 10.46 -9.48 -10.93
N GLU A 64 11.43 -8.58 -10.72
CA GLU A 64 11.14 -7.26 -10.20
C GLU A 64 10.14 -6.64 -11.18
N ALA A 65 8.98 -6.24 -10.67
CA ALA A 65 8.08 -5.39 -11.43
C ALA A 65 8.91 -4.23 -12.02
N PRO A 66 8.75 -3.89 -13.31
CA PRO A 66 9.55 -2.85 -13.93
C PRO A 66 9.45 -1.58 -13.08
N THR A 67 10.59 -1.07 -12.64
CA THR A 67 10.73 0.26 -12.05
C THR A 67 10.53 1.28 -13.16
N THR A 68 9.29 1.45 -13.63
CA THR A 68 9.02 2.34 -14.76
C THR A 68 8.31 3.64 -14.43
N ASP A 69 7.76 3.83 -13.23
CA ASP A 69 7.04 5.07 -12.91
C ASP A 69 7.41 5.63 -11.53
N ASN A 70 8.41 6.52 -11.50
CA ASN A 70 8.64 7.44 -10.37
C ASN A 70 7.72 8.66 -10.58
N TYR A 71 6.72 8.82 -9.72
CA TYR A 71 5.69 9.86 -9.84
C TYR A 71 6.30 11.24 -9.64
N THR A 72 7.29 11.34 -8.76
CA THR A 72 8.04 12.57 -8.51
C THR A 72 8.84 13.00 -9.74
N ASP A 73 9.52 12.06 -10.40
CA ASP A 73 10.23 12.34 -11.66
C ASP A 73 9.26 12.70 -12.79
N LYS A 74 8.10 12.04 -12.86
CA LYS A 74 7.04 12.36 -13.84
C LYS A 74 6.54 13.80 -13.69
N LEU A 75 6.25 14.23 -12.46
CA LEU A 75 5.80 15.61 -12.21
C LEU A 75 6.90 16.62 -12.55
N ALA A 76 8.15 16.34 -12.14
CA ALA A 76 9.29 17.20 -12.43
C ALA A 76 9.51 17.35 -13.95
N ASN A 77 9.45 16.25 -14.70
CA ASN A 77 9.58 16.25 -16.15
C ASN A 77 8.42 17.02 -16.82
N SER A 78 7.18 16.83 -16.36
CA SER A 78 6.02 17.55 -16.91
C SER A 78 6.13 19.06 -16.70
N TYR A 79 6.62 19.48 -15.52
CA TYR A 79 6.85 20.90 -15.24
C TYR A 79 8.01 21.49 -16.06
N LEU A 80 9.10 20.73 -16.25
CA LEU A 80 10.22 21.14 -17.11
C LEU A 80 9.78 21.26 -18.57
N GLU A 81 8.98 20.32 -19.08
CA GLU A 81 8.42 20.40 -20.43
C GLU A 81 7.55 21.65 -20.60
N GLU A 82 6.68 21.96 -19.64
CA GLU A 82 5.86 23.17 -19.68
C GLU A 82 6.72 24.45 -19.64
N LEU A 83 7.79 24.45 -18.85
CA LEU A 83 8.77 25.54 -18.85
C LEU A 83 9.43 25.72 -20.21
N PHE A 84 9.84 24.62 -20.88
CA PHE A 84 10.43 24.67 -22.21
C PHE A 84 9.43 25.14 -23.27
N ILE A 85 8.18 24.70 -23.22
CA ILE A 85 7.13 25.15 -24.15
C ILE A 85 6.85 26.65 -23.97
N ARG A 86 6.75 27.13 -22.73
CA ARG A 86 6.46 28.55 -22.43
C ARG A 86 7.63 29.49 -22.74
N ASN A 87 8.86 29.01 -22.61
CA ASN A 87 10.09 29.82 -22.71
C ASN A 87 10.97 29.45 -23.92
N GLY A 88 10.49 28.59 -24.82
CA GLY A 88 11.26 28.04 -25.94
C GLY A 88 11.58 29.01 -27.07
N ASP A 89 10.96 30.20 -27.08
CA ASP A 89 11.13 31.23 -28.12
C ASP A 89 11.72 32.54 -27.56
N ILE A 90 12.62 32.45 -26.56
CA ILE A 90 13.28 33.64 -26.00
C ILE A 90 14.49 34.01 -26.87
N THR A 91 14.23 34.59 -28.04
CA THR A 91 15.19 35.49 -28.68
C THR A 91 15.14 36.85 -27.98
N GLY A 92 15.88 36.99 -26.88
CA GLY A 92 16.35 38.29 -26.40
C GLY A 92 15.44 39.12 -25.47
N ASN A 93 14.41 38.55 -24.83
CA ASN A 93 13.65 39.28 -23.80
C ASN A 93 13.51 38.44 -22.51
N THR A 94 14.17 38.89 -21.44
CA THR A 94 14.50 38.12 -20.21
C THR A 94 13.36 37.99 -19.19
N ASN A 95 12.11 37.87 -19.63
CA ASN A 95 11.00 37.61 -18.71
C ASN A 95 10.68 36.12 -18.71
N LEU A 96 11.40 35.37 -17.86
CA LEU A 96 11.10 33.97 -17.58
C LEU A 96 9.69 33.87 -16.99
N SER A 97 8.76 33.26 -17.71
CA SER A 97 7.42 32.98 -17.20
C SER A 97 7.45 31.62 -16.51
N LEU A 98 7.30 31.61 -15.19
CA LEU A 98 7.11 30.38 -14.43
C LEU A 98 5.66 29.89 -14.58
N PRO A 99 5.42 28.60 -14.85
CA PRO A 99 4.09 28.02 -14.74
C PRO A 99 3.59 28.19 -13.30
N THR A 100 2.41 28.76 -13.15
CA THR A 100 1.76 28.82 -11.84
C THR A 100 1.02 27.50 -11.64
N ILE A 101 1.68 26.52 -11.04
CA ILE A 101 0.96 25.32 -10.60
C ILE A 101 0.20 25.70 -9.33
N GLN A 102 -1.12 25.88 -9.44
CA GLN A 102 -1.98 25.78 -8.27
C GLN A 102 -2.11 24.29 -7.96
N LEU A 103 -1.28 23.80 -7.05
CA LEU A 103 -1.32 22.41 -6.58
C LEU A 103 -2.52 22.21 -5.65
N SER A 104 -3.72 22.11 -6.23
CA SER A 104 -4.84 21.44 -5.56
C SER A 104 -4.64 19.92 -5.65
N ASP A 105 -5.18 19.15 -4.71
CA ASP A 105 -5.09 17.67 -4.75
C ASP A 105 -5.66 17.10 -6.07
N GLU A 106 -6.71 17.73 -6.61
CA GLU A 106 -7.32 17.35 -7.88
C GLU A 106 -6.38 17.57 -9.07
N SER A 107 -5.77 18.75 -9.16
CA SER A 107 -4.78 19.06 -10.22
C SER A 107 -3.50 18.23 -10.11
N LEU A 108 -3.11 17.85 -8.89
CA LEU A 108 -1.98 16.96 -8.68
C LEU A 108 -2.31 15.56 -9.22
N ARG A 109 -3.48 15.01 -8.88
CA ARG A 109 -3.95 13.71 -9.41
C ARG A 109 -4.13 13.72 -10.92
N GLU A 110 -4.66 14.81 -11.50
CA GLU A 110 -4.75 14.96 -12.96
C GLU A 110 -3.37 14.91 -13.62
N SER A 111 -2.33 15.38 -12.95
CA SER A 111 -0.95 15.43 -13.46
C SER A 111 -0.17 14.13 -13.27
N ILE A 112 -0.37 13.44 -12.13
CA ILE A 112 0.44 12.26 -11.77
C ILE A 112 -0.30 10.92 -11.92
N GLY A 113 -1.63 10.96 -12.07
CA GLY A 113 -2.50 9.79 -12.12
C GLY A 113 -2.84 9.20 -10.76
N ASP A 114 -3.53 8.07 -10.78
CA ASP A 114 -3.83 7.27 -9.59
C ASP A 114 -2.67 6.32 -9.26
N LEU A 115 -2.63 5.85 -8.01
CA LEU A 115 -1.67 4.82 -7.62
C LEU A 115 -1.94 3.52 -8.38
N GLU A 116 -0.99 3.13 -9.23
CA GLU A 116 -1.08 1.87 -9.95
C GLU A 116 -0.96 0.67 -8.98
N ILE A 117 -2.08 -0.04 -8.80
CA ILE A 117 -2.15 -1.24 -7.98
C ILE A 117 -2.50 -2.41 -8.91
N PRO A 118 -1.57 -3.36 -9.14
CA PRO A 118 -1.88 -4.58 -9.85
C PRO A 118 -3.04 -5.32 -9.18
N SER A 119 -3.94 -5.88 -9.97
CA SER A 119 -5.09 -6.64 -9.47
C SER A 119 -5.10 -8.04 -10.08
N PHE A 120 -5.36 -9.03 -9.23
CA PHE A 120 -5.74 -10.37 -9.63
C PHE A 120 -7.18 -10.37 -10.15
N THR A 121 -7.44 -11.34 -11.02
CA THR A 121 -8.71 -11.64 -11.63
C THR A 121 -9.15 -13.06 -11.27
N ARG A 122 -10.39 -13.40 -11.61
CA ARG A 122 -10.91 -14.76 -11.39
C ARG A 122 -10.13 -15.84 -12.15
N GLY A 123 -9.45 -15.48 -13.25
CA GLY A 123 -8.58 -16.40 -13.99
C GLY A 123 -7.31 -16.79 -13.25
N ASP A 124 -6.93 -16.02 -12.22
CA ASP A 124 -5.70 -16.24 -11.45
C ASP A 124 -5.91 -17.21 -10.26
N ILE A 125 -7.17 -17.54 -9.93
CA ILE A 125 -7.51 -18.35 -8.74
C ILE A 125 -7.93 -19.77 -9.12
N ARG A 126 -7.63 -20.73 -8.24
CA ARG A 126 -7.94 -22.16 -8.46
C ARG A 126 -9.28 -22.51 -7.83
N VAL A 127 -10.36 -22.35 -8.58
CA VAL A 127 -11.71 -22.68 -8.10
C VAL A 127 -11.98 -24.18 -8.19
N THR A 128 -12.56 -24.76 -7.14
CA THR A 128 -13.02 -26.15 -7.09
C THR A 128 -14.55 -26.23 -7.15
N ASN A 129 -15.05 -27.34 -7.68
CA ASN A 129 -16.48 -27.66 -7.73
C ASN A 129 -17.02 -28.22 -6.39
N ASP A 130 -16.14 -28.62 -5.47
CA ASP A 130 -16.55 -29.04 -4.13
C ASP A 130 -16.86 -27.81 -3.29
N ASP A 131 -18.15 -27.51 -3.18
CA ASP A 131 -18.66 -26.36 -2.44
C ASP A 131 -19.39 -26.77 -1.15
N SER A 132 -19.14 -28.00 -0.67
CA SER A 132 -19.72 -28.49 0.58
C SER A 132 -19.27 -27.66 1.79
N ASP A 133 -20.07 -27.67 2.87
CA ASP A 133 -19.73 -26.96 4.10
C ASP A 133 -18.37 -27.41 4.67
N ALA A 134 -18.04 -28.70 4.51
CA ALA A 134 -16.75 -29.26 4.91
C ALA A 134 -15.58 -28.69 4.09
N ALA A 135 -15.75 -28.54 2.77
CA ALA A 135 -14.74 -27.91 1.90
C ALA A 135 -14.55 -26.44 2.24
N GLN A 136 -15.66 -25.71 2.49
CA GLN A 136 -15.62 -24.31 2.92
C GLN A 136 -14.92 -24.12 4.26
N ILE A 137 -15.22 -24.95 5.27
CA ILE A 137 -14.52 -24.94 6.56
C ILE A 137 -13.03 -25.22 6.36
N THR A 138 -12.68 -26.23 5.57
CA THR A 138 -11.29 -26.60 5.28
C THR A 138 -10.52 -25.43 4.65
N TYR A 139 -11.14 -24.75 3.69
CA TYR A 139 -10.57 -23.55 3.07
C TYR A 139 -10.35 -22.42 4.10
N ILE A 140 -11.33 -22.15 4.97
CA ILE A 140 -11.20 -21.11 6.01
C ILE A 140 -10.08 -21.46 7.00
N GLU A 141 -9.95 -22.73 7.39
CA GLU A 141 -8.87 -23.19 8.26
C GLU A 141 -7.49 -23.14 7.58
N ALA A 142 -7.45 -23.36 6.26
CA ALA A 142 -6.23 -23.17 5.47
C ALA A 142 -5.81 -21.70 5.42
N LEU A 143 -6.75 -20.76 5.25
CA LEU A 143 -6.48 -19.32 5.32
C LEU A 143 -5.88 -18.92 6.68
N ASP A 144 -6.49 -19.34 7.79
CA ASP A 144 -5.96 -19.06 9.13
C ASP A 144 -4.56 -19.64 9.30
N SER A 145 -4.33 -20.87 8.84
CA SER A 145 -3.03 -21.52 8.90
C SER A 145 -1.96 -20.74 8.13
N LEU A 146 -2.28 -20.25 6.92
CA LEU A 146 -1.38 -19.39 6.16
C LEU A 146 -1.12 -18.07 6.88
N PHE A 147 -2.15 -17.42 7.41
CA PHE A 147 -1.99 -16.18 8.16
C PHE A 147 -1.09 -16.36 9.38
N GLN A 148 -1.28 -17.43 10.16
CA GLN A 148 -0.41 -17.74 11.30
C GLN A 148 1.03 -18.03 10.86
N LYS A 149 1.22 -18.76 9.76
CA LYS A 149 2.55 -19.08 9.23
C LYS A 149 3.37 -17.82 8.91
N TYR A 150 2.76 -16.84 8.25
CA TYR A 150 3.47 -15.64 7.80
C TYR A 150 3.42 -14.48 8.80
N PHE A 151 2.35 -14.39 9.59
CA PHE A 151 2.07 -13.20 10.39
C PHE A 151 1.80 -13.45 11.88
N SER A 152 2.00 -14.66 12.42
CA SER A 152 1.83 -14.93 13.86
C SER A 152 2.68 -14.05 14.78
N LYS A 153 3.84 -13.58 14.31
CA LYS A 153 4.70 -12.63 15.05
C LYS A 153 4.09 -11.22 15.19
N PHE A 154 3.08 -10.91 14.40
CA PHE A 154 2.35 -9.65 14.40
C PHE A 154 1.01 -9.75 15.16
N GLY A 155 0.55 -10.96 15.49
CA GLY A 155 -0.78 -11.23 16.02
C GLY A 155 -0.82 -11.47 17.53
N LYS A 156 -0.52 -10.47 18.37
CA LYS A 156 -0.89 -10.41 19.81
C LYS A 156 -1.01 -8.96 20.36
N GLY A 157 -1.55 -8.03 19.56
CA GLY A 157 -1.76 -6.64 19.98
C GLY A 157 -0.47 -5.81 20.13
N LYS A 158 0.63 -6.29 19.54
CA LYS A 158 1.87 -5.56 19.31
C LYS A 158 2.38 -5.98 17.93
N ASN A 159 2.69 -5.02 17.09
CA ASN A 159 3.16 -5.12 15.70
C ASN A 159 2.05 -5.24 14.63
N ASP A 160 0.90 -4.57 14.78
CA ASP A 160 -0.04 -4.43 13.65
C ASP A 160 0.44 -3.37 12.63
N LEU A 161 -0.29 -3.18 11.52
CA LEU A 161 0.04 -2.15 10.52
C LEU A 161 0.16 -0.76 11.16
N LYS A 162 -0.69 -0.44 12.13
CA LYS A 162 -0.64 0.85 12.80
C LYS A 162 0.66 0.98 13.59
N ASP A 163 1.06 -0.03 14.35
CA ASP A 163 2.34 -0.02 15.07
C ASP A 163 3.52 0.13 14.09
N ALA A 164 3.46 -0.55 12.94
CA ALA A 164 4.49 -0.43 11.90
C ALA A 164 4.53 0.97 11.28
N LEU A 165 3.38 1.59 11.03
CA LEU A 165 3.30 2.97 10.52
C LEU A 165 3.69 4.00 11.58
N GLU A 166 3.30 3.81 12.84
CA GLU A 166 3.69 4.69 13.94
C GLU A 166 5.20 4.65 14.18
N ALA A 167 5.81 3.46 14.19
CA ALA A 167 7.25 3.31 14.29
C ALA A 167 7.97 3.95 13.08
N TRP A 168 7.43 3.76 11.88
CA TRP A 168 8.00 4.36 10.67
C TRP A 168 7.90 5.90 10.66
N PHE A 169 6.71 6.45 10.92
CA PHE A 169 6.48 7.91 10.89
C PHE A 169 7.17 8.64 12.06
N ASN A 170 7.08 8.12 13.28
CA ASN A 170 7.52 8.83 14.48
C ASN A 170 8.95 8.49 14.88
N GLU A 171 9.36 7.24 14.70
CA GLU A 171 10.67 6.74 15.16
C GLU A 171 11.67 6.58 14.01
N LYS A 172 11.22 6.74 12.75
CA LYS A 172 12.00 6.45 11.53
C LYS A 172 12.51 5.01 11.50
N ASP A 173 11.77 4.09 12.11
CA ASP A 173 12.08 2.66 12.13
C ASP A 173 11.26 1.93 11.07
N ASP A 174 11.92 1.52 9.99
CA ASP A 174 11.31 0.83 8.86
C ASP A 174 11.24 -0.69 9.01
N ARG A 175 11.83 -1.26 10.08
CA ARG A 175 12.02 -2.71 10.21
C ARG A 175 10.71 -3.47 10.20
N LEU A 176 9.73 -3.04 10.99
CA LEU A 176 8.43 -3.71 11.07
C LEU A 176 7.67 -3.63 9.74
N LEU A 177 7.69 -2.46 9.10
CA LEU A 177 7.01 -2.24 7.82
C LEU A 177 7.64 -3.07 6.71
N LYS A 178 8.98 -3.16 6.70
CA LYS A 178 9.74 -4.03 5.80
C LYS A 178 9.42 -5.50 6.02
N GLU A 179 9.43 -5.96 7.28
CA GLU A 179 9.08 -7.34 7.60
C GLU A 179 7.64 -7.71 7.19
N LEU A 180 6.69 -6.77 7.33
CA LEU A 180 5.33 -6.94 6.84
C LEU A 180 5.32 -7.06 5.32
N ALA A 181 5.94 -6.12 4.60
CA ALA A 181 5.99 -6.12 3.14
C ALA A 181 6.65 -7.39 2.58
N ASP A 182 7.75 -7.83 3.19
CA ASP A 182 8.49 -9.04 2.79
C ASP A 182 7.67 -10.31 3.02
N GLY A 183 6.80 -10.33 4.05
CA GLY A 183 5.88 -11.43 4.33
C GLY A 183 4.73 -11.58 3.34
N ILE A 184 4.31 -10.49 2.67
CA ILE A 184 3.12 -10.52 1.79
C ILE A 184 3.36 -11.33 0.51
N ASN A 185 4.49 -11.16 -0.18
CA ASN A 185 4.75 -11.88 -1.42
C ASN A 185 4.63 -13.41 -1.30
N PRO A 186 5.34 -14.07 -0.36
CA PRO A 186 5.22 -15.51 -0.21
C PRO A 186 3.82 -15.92 0.30
N PHE A 187 3.15 -15.09 1.10
CA PHE A 187 1.78 -15.33 1.52
C PHE A 187 0.78 -15.30 0.35
N VAL A 188 0.86 -14.29 -0.52
CA VAL A 188 0.04 -14.18 -1.75
C VAL A 188 0.30 -15.36 -2.68
N GLY A 189 1.58 -15.77 -2.81
CA GLY A 189 1.94 -16.96 -3.59
C GLY A 189 1.27 -18.24 -3.08
N GLU A 190 1.19 -18.43 -1.76
CA GLU A 190 0.49 -19.58 -1.18
C GLU A 190 -1.04 -19.44 -1.23
N LEU A 191 -1.58 -18.22 -1.13
CA LEU A 191 -3.01 -17.98 -1.35
C LEU A 191 -3.44 -18.38 -2.76
N LEU A 192 -2.71 -17.96 -3.80
CA LEU A 192 -3.00 -18.33 -5.20
C LEU A 192 -2.95 -19.84 -5.44
N ALA A 193 -2.17 -20.58 -4.64
CA ALA A 193 -2.06 -22.02 -4.74
C ALA A 193 -3.24 -22.78 -4.10
N LEU A 194 -4.01 -22.13 -3.21
CA LEU A 194 -5.16 -22.74 -2.54
C LEU A 194 -6.28 -23.05 -3.53
N GLU A 195 -6.91 -24.20 -3.34
CA GLU A 195 -8.16 -24.52 -4.01
C GLU A 195 -9.32 -23.90 -3.25
N VAL A 196 -10.16 -23.14 -3.96
CA VAL A 196 -11.18 -22.28 -3.38
C VAL A 196 -12.57 -22.78 -3.77
N PRO A 197 -13.47 -23.06 -2.82
CA PRO A 197 -14.87 -23.35 -3.12
C PRO A 197 -15.52 -22.21 -3.90
N GLU A 198 -16.36 -22.53 -4.87
CA GLU A 198 -17.04 -21.56 -5.74
C GLU A 198 -17.73 -20.44 -4.95
N THR A 199 -18.43 -20.77 -3.84
CA THR A 199 -19.12 -19.78 -2.99
C THR A 199 -18.17 -18.79 -2.30
N LEU A 200 -16.89 -19.14 -2.13
CA LEU A 200 -15.88 -18.30 -1.48
C LEU A 200 -14.90 -17.65 -2.47
N SER A 201 -15.09 -17.86 -3.77
CA SER A 201 -14.20 -17.36 -4.83
C SER A 201 -14.09 -15.83 -4.84
N ASP A 202 -15.21 -15.12 -4.73
CA ASP A 202 -15.21 -13.64 -4.71
C ASP A 202 -14.54 -13.09 -3.45
N TYR A 203 -14.76 -13.74 -2.29
CA TYR A 203 -14.07 -13.40 -1.05
C TYR A 203 -12.56 -13.61 -1.17
N HIS A 204 -12.13 -14.74 -1.75
CA HIS A 204 -10.72 -15.04 -1.97
C HIS A 204 -10.06 -14.02 -2.88
N LEU A 205 -10.72 -13.66 -3.98
CA LEU A 205 -10.22 -12.68 -4.93
C LEU A 205 -10.08 -11.30 -4.29
N ALA A 206 -11.09 -10.87 -3.53
CA ALA A 206 -11.03 -9.62 -2.77
C ALA A 206 -9.89 -9.63 -1.74
N THR A 207 -9.67 -10.77 -1.07
CA THR A 207 -8.55 -10.96 -0.14
C THR A 207 -7.20 -10.81 -0.84
N LEU A 208 -6.99 -11.50 -1.97
CA LEU A 208 -5.76 -11.39 -2.77
C LEU A 208 -5.48 -9.94 -3.19
N ASN A 209 -6.50 -9.25 -3.71
CA ASN A 209 -6.38 -7.87 -4.15
C ASN A 209 -6.09 -6.89 -3.01
N LEU A 210 -6.69 -7.11 -1.84
CA LEU A 210 -6.39 -6.32 -0.65
C LEU A 210 -4.93 -6.50 -0.21
N TRP A 211 -4.40 -7.72 -0.22
CA TRP A 211 -3.00 -7.97 0.13
C TRP A 211 -2.02 -7.40 -0.89
N GLN A 212 -2.36 -7.46 -2.18
CA GLN A 212 -1.57 -6.80 -3.23
C GLN A 212 -1.56 -5.27 -3.05
N LYS A 213 -2.72 -4.68 -2.73
CA LYS A 213 -2.85 -3.26 -2.41
C LYS A 213 -1.99 -2.89 -1.19
N LYS A 214 -2.08 -3.65 -0.10
CA LYS A 214 -1.23 -3.50 1.11
C LYS A 214 0.26 -3.52 0.74
N LEU A 215 0.70 -4.46 -0.08
CA LEU A 215 2.10 -4.56 -0.52
C LEU A 215 2.56 -3.29 -1.27
N VAL A 216 1.77 -2.82 -2.22
CA VAL A 216 2.11 -1.60 -3.00
C VAL A 216 2.23 -0.40 -2.07
N VAL A 217 1.28 -0.23 -1.15
CA VAL A 217 1.27 0.87 -0.18
C VAL A 217 2.46 0.80 0.77
N TYR A 218 2.79 -0.38 1.32
CA TYR A 218 3.93 -0.50 2.25
C TYR A 218 5.25 -0.23 1.53
N ARG A 219 5.41 -0.69 0.28
CA ARG A 219 6.59 -0.39 -0.53
C ARG A 219 6.68 1.09 -0.89
N ALA A 220 5.57 1.77 -1.13
CA ALA A 220 5.55 3.21 -1.35
C ALA A 220 6.03 3.99 -0.12
N PHE A 221 5.67 3.56 1.09
CA PHE A 221 6.22 4.15 2.32
C PHE A 221 7.71 3.88 2.47
N LEU A 222 8.16 2.64 2.25
CA LEU A 222 9.58 2.30 2.30
C LEU A 222 10.43 3.06 1.24
N GLY A 223 9.80 3.50 0.14
CA GLY A 223 10.42 4.29 -0.93
C GLY A 223 10.23 5.81 -0.82
N MET A 224 9.81 6.34 0.34
CA MET A 224 9.49 7.78 0.47
C MET A 224 10.63 8.73 0.09
N GLU A 225 11.88 8.33 0.32
CA GLU A 225 13.04 9.16 -0.02
C GLU A 225 13.24 9.29 -1.54
N THR A 226 12.78 8.32 -2.31
CA THR A 226 12.98 8.28 -3.77
C THR A 226 11.74 8.68 -4.55
N ASP A 227 10.54 8.47 -4.01
CA ASP A 227 9.28 8.85 -4.66
C ASP A 227 8.21 9.32 -3.65
N PRO A 228 8.36 10.53 -3.07
CA PRO A 228 7.43 11.08 -2.09
C PRO A 228 6.00 11.27 -2.63
N LEU A 229 5.81 11.47 -3.94
CA LEU A 229 4.47 11.56 -4.52
C LEU A 229 3.75 10.20 -4.50
N LYS A 230 4.47 9.11 -4.76
CA LYS A 230 3.90 7.76 -4.61
C LYS A 230 3.54 7.45 -3.16
N THR A 231 4.35 7.88 -2.20
CA THR A 231 4.03 7.80 -0.77
C THR A 231 2.75 8.60 -0.44
N TYR A 232 2.61 9.81 -0.99
CA TYR A 232 1.41 10.62 -0.82
C TYR A 232 0.15 9.92 -1.36
N LEU A 233 0.20 9.37 -2.57
CA LEU A 233 -0.91 8.60 -3.13
C LEU A 233 -1.22 7.34 -2.28
N ALA A 234 -0.19 6.64 -1.81
CA ALA A 234 -0.35 5.48 -0.94
C ALA A 234 -0.99 5.81 0.42
N LEU A 235 -0.75 7.02 0.95
CA LEU A 235 -1.40 7.50 2.18
C LEU A 235 -2.92 7.63 2.01
N GLN A 236 -3.39 8.03 0.82
CA GLN A 236 -4.82 8.14 0.52
C GLN A 236 -5.53 6.78 0.54
N GLU A 237 -4.81 5.69 0.27
CA GLU A 237 -5.37 4.33 0.25
C GLU A 237 -5.51 3.69 1.64
N ILE A 238 -4.87 4.22 2.69
CA ILE A 238 -4.88 3.58 4.02
C ILE A 238 -6.31 3.39 4.55
N GLN A 239 -7.17 4.39 4.39
CA GLN A 239 -8.56 4.30 4.88
C GLN A 239 -9.35 3.24 4.12
N ASN A 240 -9.19 3.16 2.80
CA ASN A 240 -9.85 2.16 1.97
C ASN A 240 -9.38 0.75 2.35
N ILE A 241 -8.07 0.55 2.52
CA ILE A 241 -7.48 -0.71 2.99
C ILE A 241 -8.10 -1.12 4.33
N ALA A 242 -8.17 -0.21 5.30
CA ALA A 242 -8.70 -0.52 6.63
C ALA A 242 -10.19 -0.93 6.57
N LEU A 243 -10.98 -0.23 5.76
CA LEU A 243 -12.40 -0.53 5.57
C LEU A 243 -12.60 -1.88 4.86
N GLU A 244 -11.88 -2.13 3.77
CA GLU A 244 -11.92 -3.38 3.02
C GLU A 244 -11.52 -4.58 3.89
N ASP A 245 -10.44 -4.44 4.67
CA ASP A 245 -9.96 -5.47 5.59
C ASP A 245 -11.01 -5.81 6.65
N SER A 246 -11.62 -4.78 7.26
CA SER A 246 -12.67 -4.96 8.25
C SER A 246 -13.91 -5.66 7.66
N ASN A 247 -14.34 -5.24 6.46
CA ASN A 247 -15.49 -5.83 5.79
C ASN A 247 -15.25 -7.30 5.42
N LEU A 248 -14.06 -7.63 4.90
CA LEU A 248 -13.70 -9.00 4.57
C LEU A 248 -13.65 -9.88 5.82
N GLN A 249 -13.00 -9.41 6.89
CA GLN A 249 -12.95 -10.16 8.15
C GLN A 249 -14.36 -10.43 8.70
N ALA A 250 -15.24 -9.42 8.72
CA ALA A 250 -16.62 -9.58 9.16
C ALA A 250 -17.38 -10.60 8.31
N ALA A 251 -17.20 -10.57 6.98
CA ALA A 251 -17.83 -11.51 6.06
C ALA A 251 -17.36 -12.95 6.30
N LEU A 252 -16.05 -13.17 6.49
CA LEU A 252 -15.49 -14.49 6.74
C LEU A 252 -15.96 -15.07 8.08
N ILE A 253 -15.96 -14.26 9.14
CA ILE A 253 -16.42 -14.66 10.49
C ILE A 253 -17.88 -15.09 10.43
N LYS A 254 -18.74 -14.24 9.87
CA LYS A 254 -20.17 -14.54 9.73
C LYS A 254 -20.36 -15.85 8.97
N ARG A 255 -19.66 -16.04 7.85
CA ARG A 255 -19.76 -17.26 7.05
C ARG A 255 -19.31 -18.49 7.83
N TYR A 256 -18.21 -18.39 8.58
CA TYR A 256 -17.73 -19.48 9.41
C TYR A 256 -18.71 -19.89 10.52
N GLU A 257 -19.39 -18.91 11.13
CA GLU A 257 -20.43 -19.16 12.13
C GLU A 257 -21.65 -19.86 11.51
N GLU A 258 -22.10 -19.44 10.33
CA GLU A 258 -23.18 -20.08 9.57
C GLU A 258 -22.87 -21.53 9.21
N LEU A 259 -21.62 -21.84 8.83
CA LEU A 259 -21.20 -23.20 8.48
C LEU A 259 -21.14 -24.16 9.68
N LYS A 260 -21.17 -23.62 10.91
CA LYS A 260 -21.05 -24.41 12.15
C LYS A 260 -22.36 -24.55 12.93
N SER A 261 -23.39 -23.80 12.58
CA SER A 261 -24.72 -23.87 13.18
C SER A 261 -25.52 -25.04 12.65
#